data_AF-A0A6I4TQY7-F1
#
_entry.id   AF-A0A6I4TQY7-F1
#
_cell.length_a   1.000
_cell.length_b   1.000
_cell.length_c   1.000
_cell.angle_alpha   90.00
_cell.angle_beta   90.00
_cell.angle_gamma   90.00
#
_symmetry.space_group_name_H-M   'P 1'
#
loop_
_entity.id
_entity.type
_entity.pdbx_description
1 polymer ?
#
loop_
_entity_poly.entity_id
_entity_poly.type
_entity_poly.pdbx_seq_one_letter_code
_entity_poly.pdbx_strand_id
1 'polypeptide(L)'
;MSDSLRYRIIDEPRPGPLQRFALPPLLVFLITGFLLPWGWLLIAVNAIALNGVHRNREIAFAIIPVALYFLTLAGLDTAVSRAWLTHSQADYVFIGAVGVGLIFAASAYVWQEQTTQLRRYLQQR
;
A
#
# COMPACT_ATOMS: atom_id res chain seq x y z
N MET A 1 5.72 -32.23 -20.32
CA MET A 1 6.99 -32.44 -19.58
C MET A 1 7.04 -31.39 -18.48
N SER A 2 7.38 -31.82 -17.26
CA SER A 2 7.15 -31.10 -16.02
C SER A 2 8.01 -29.84 -15.87
N ASP A 3 7.42 -28.67 -16.06
CA ASP A 3 7.99 -27.35 -15.68
C ASP A 3 8.20 -27.20 -14.15
N SER A 4 7.81 -28.19 -13.34
CA SER A 4 7.91 -28.17 -11.88
C SER A 4 9.34 -28.26 -11.32
N LEU A 5 10.36 -28.31 -12.19
CA LEU A 5 11.78 -28.38 -11.82
C LEU A 5 12.62 -27.24 -12.43
N ARG A 6 12.00 -26.17 -12.95
CA ARG A 6 12.77 -24.94 -13.20
C ARG A 6 13.21 -24.38 -11.85
N TYR A 7 14.53 -24.29 -11.67
CA TYR A 7 15.14 -23.63 -10.52
C TYR A 7 14.50 -22.25 -10.35
N ARG A 8 13.78 -22.09 -9.25
CA ARG A 8 13.05 -20.87 -8.95
C ARG A 8 13.95 -19.97 -8.15
N ILE A 9 14.30 -18.80 -8.67
CA ILE A 9 15.06 -17.82 -7.90
C ILE A 9 14.19 -17.43 -6.70
N ILE A 10 14.77 -17.38 -5.50
CA ILE A 10 14.06 -17.19 -4.22
C ILE A 10 13.18 -15.93 -4.25
N ASP A 11 13.54 -14.95 -5.08
CA ASP A 11 12.85 -13.66 -5.22
C ASP A 11 11.73 -13.65 -6.29
N GLU A 12 11.45 -14.79 -6.93
CA GLU A 12 10.43 -14.83 -7.98
C GLU A 12 9.01 -14.69 -7.41
N PRO A 13 8.20 -13.77 -7.97
CA PRO A 13 6.81 -13.66 -7.59
C PRO A 13 6.04 -14.95 -7.87
N ARG A 14 5.09 -15.27 -6.98
CA ARG A 14 4.27 -16.48 -7.12
C ARG A 14 3.10 -16.22 -8.06
N PRO A 15 2.97 -16.95 -9.20
CA PRO A 15 1.82 -16.79 -10.08
C PRO A 15 0.58 -17.19 -9.28
N GLY A 16 -0.42 -16.31 -9.30
CA GLY A 16 -1.69 -16.50 -8.60
C GLY A 16 -2.85 -16.20 -9.54
N PRO A 17 -4.05 -16.75 -9.28
CA PRO A 17 -5.21 -16.57 -10.14
C PRO A 17 -5.62 -15.09 -10.31
N LEU A 18 -5.30 -14.27 -9.30
CA LEU A 18 -5.64 -12.84 -9.26
C LEU A 18 -4.66 -11.94 -10.02
N GLN A 19 -3.57 -12.48 -10.58
CA GLN A 19 -2.56 -11.69 -11.28
C GLN A 19 -3.11 -10.87 -12.45
N ARG A 20 -4.16 -11.36 -13.12
CA ARG A 20 -4.79 -10.70 -14.27
C ARG A 20 -5.47 -9.38 -13.89
N PHE A 21 -5.78 -9.21 -12.60
CA PHE A 21 -6.41 -8.03 -12.05
C PHE A 21 -5.41 -7.08 -11.39
N ALA A 22 -4.10 -7.40 -11.43
CA ALA A 22 -3.07 -6.51 -10.92
C ALA A 22 -3.06 -5.21 -11.73
N LEU A 23 -3.16 -4.09 -11.03
CA LEU A 23 -3.14 -2.76 -11.63
C LEU A 23 -1.69 -2.26 -11.72
N PRO A 24 -1.39 -1.36 -12.67
CA PRO A 24 -0.11 -0.67 -12.70
C PRO A 24 0.15 0.01 -11.34
N PRO A 25 1.31 -0.22 -10.69
CA PRO A 25 1.59 0.35 -9.37
C PRO A 25 1.45 1.87 -9.32
N LEU A 26 1.81 2.56 -10.41
CA LEU A 26 1.64 4.01 -10.54
C LEU A 26 0.18 4.44 -10.42
N LEU A 27 -0.74 3.70 -11.07
CA LEU A 27 -2.17 3.98 -11.01
C LEU A 27 -2.68 3.81 -9.57
N VAL A 28 -2.26 2.73 -8.90
CA VAL A 28 -2.61 2.48 -7.50
C VAL A 28 -2.12 3.60 -6.60
N PHE A 29 -0.89 4.08 -6.79
CA PHE A 29 -0.33 5.20 -6.04
C PHE A 29 -1.11 6.51 -6.25
N LEU A 30 -1.44 6.84 -7.51
CA LEU A 30 -2.22 8.06 -7.82
C LEU A 30 -3.63 8.01 -7.24
N ILE A 31 -4.32 6.86 -7.37
CA ILE A 31 -5.64 6.65 -6.76
C ILE A 31 -5.55 6.76 -5.23
N THR A 32 -4.47 6.25 -4.63
CA THR A 32 -4.23 6.35 -3.19
C THR A 32 -4.20 7.79 -2.72
N GLY A 33 -3.51 8.67 -3.44
CA GLY A 33 -3.44 10.09 -3.09
C GLY A 33 -4.79 10.82 -3.15
N PHE A 34 -5.69 10.41 -4.04
CA PHE A 34 -6.99 11.06 -4.24
C PHE A 34 -8.12 10.50 -3.38
N LEU A 35 -8.16 9.18 -3.14
CA LEU A 35 -9.28 8.51 -2.48
C LEU A 35 -8.98 8.14 -1.03
N LEU A 36 -8.24 8.97 -0.31
CA LEU A 36 -7.93 8.72 1.10
C LEU A 36 -9.21 8.58 1.96
N PRO A 37 -9.23 7.69 2.98
CA PRO A 37 -8.22 6.67 3.29
C PRO A 37 -8.38 5.37 2.47
N TRP A 38 -9.48 5.23 1.74
CA TRP A 38 -9.85 4.01 1.01
C TRP A 38 -8.85 3.62 -0.07
N GLY A 39 -8.17 4.59 -0.64
CA GLY A 39 -7.11 4.40 -1.61
C GLY A 39 -5.97 3.51 -1.09
N TRP A 40 -5.66 3.56 0.22
CA TRP A 40 -4.67 2.65 0.81
C TRP A 40 -5.11 1.18 0.76
N LEU A 41 -6.41 0.88 0.82
CA LEU A 41 -6.90 -0.49 0.66
C LEU A 41 -6.63 -1.04 -0.75
N LEU A 42 -6.62 -0.17 -1.76
CA LEU A 42 -6.26 -0.56 -3.13
C LEU A 42 -4.81 -1.07 -3.19
N ILE A 43 -3.90 -0.52 -2.37
CA ILE A 43 -2.53 -1.03 -2.26
C ILE A 43 -2.53 -2.47 -1.75
N ALA A 44 -3.33 -2.79 -0.73
CA ALA A 44 -3.44 -4.16 -0.20
C ALA A 44 -4.02 -5.12 -1.24
N VAL A 45 -5.08 -4.71 -1.95
CA VAL A 45 -5.68 -5.51 -3.03
C VAL A 45 -4.66 -5.75 -4.14
N ASN A 46 -3.91 -4.72 -4.54
CA ASN A 46 -2.89 -4.84 -5.57
C ASN A 46 -1.72 -5.73 -5.12
N ALA A 47 -1.33 -5.67 -3.84
CA ALA A 47 -0.31 -6.55 -3.26
C ALA A 47 -0.74 -8.03 -3.34
N ILE A 48 -2.02 -8.32 -3.06
CA ILE A 48 -2.58 -9.66 -3.18
C ILE A 48 -2.57 -10.14 -4.65
N ALA A 49 -2.95 -9.27 -5.58
CA ALA A 49 -2.94 -9.58 -7.01
C ALA A 49 -1.51 -9.79 -7.56
N LEU A 50 -0.56 -8.96 -7.14
CA LEU A 50 0.85 -9.04 -7.51
C LEU A 50 1.60 -10.16 -6.79
N ASN A 51 1.11 -10.65 -5.65
CA ASN A 51 1.65 -11.81 -4.91
C ASN A 51 3.19 -11.87 -4.91
N GLY A 52 3.82 -10.73 -4.64
CA GLY A 52 5.27 -10.54 -4.61
C GLY A 52 5.89 -11.06 -3.30
N VAL A 53 7.22 -11.01 -3.23
CA VAL A 53 7.99 -11.43 -2.04
C VAL A 53 7.61 -10.62 -0.81
N HIS A 54 7.33 -9.32 -1.01
CA HIS A 54 6.99 -8.38 0.06
C HIS A 54 5.49 -8.23 0.33
N ARG A 55 4.64 -9.12 -0.22
CA ARG A 55 3.17 -9.02 -0.12
C ARG A 55 2.67 -8.71 1.30
N ASN A 56 3.10 -9.47 2.31
CA ASN A 56 2.60 -9.29 3.67
C ASN A 56 3.00 -7.92 4.24
N ARG A 57 4.18 -7.42 3.86
CA ARG A 57 4.67 -6.09 4.26
C ARG A 57 3.89 -5.00 3.54
N GLU A 58 3.63 -5.15 2.25
CA GLU A 58 2.79 -4.23 1.48
C GLU A 58 1.36 -4.13 2.05
N ILE A 59 0.76 -5.26 2.43
CA ILE A 59 -0.56 -5.29 3.08
C ILE A 59 -0.51 -4.58 4.44
N ALA A 60 0.51 -4.83 5.26
CA ALA A 60 0.68 -4.11 6.53
C ALA A 60 0.82 -2.60 6.30
N PHE A 61 1.58 -2.20 5.28
CA PHE A 61 1.81 -0.80 4.89
C PHE A 61 0.56 -0.13 4.31
N ALA A 62 -0.40 -0.90 3.84
CA ALA A 62 -1.72 -0.41 3.45
C ALA A 62 -2.67 -0.25 4.66
N ILE A 63 -2.63 -1.19 5.61
CA ILE A 63 -3.56 -1.20 6.76
C ILE A 63 -3.16 -0.17 7.83
N ILE A 64 -1.86 -0.01 8.11
CA ILE A 64 -1.36 0.90 9.15
C ILE A 64 -1.85 2.35 8.92
N PRO A 65 -1.73 2.95 7.72
CA PRO A 65 -2.24 4.29 7.44
C PRO A 65 -3.75 4.42 7.61
N VAL A 66 -4.53 3.39 7.25
CA VAL A 66 -5.99 3.38 7.44
C VAL A 66 -6.33 3.45 8.92
N ALA A 67 -5.69 2.61 9.74
CA ALA A 67 -5.88 2.64 11.19
C ALA A 67 -5.42 3.99 11.78
N LEU A 68 -4.26 4.49 11.36
CA LEU A 68 -3.72 5.78 11.80
C LEU A 68 -4.70 6.91 11.50
N TYR A 69 -5.29 6.96 10.30
CA TYR A 69 -6.25 7.98 9.89
C TYR A 69 -7.46 8.03 10.83
N PHE A 70 -8.10 6.89 11.10
CA PHE A 70 -9.27 6.85 11.97
C PHE A 70 -8.92 7.11 13.44
N LEU A 71 -7.78 6.60 13.92
CA LEU A 71 -7.29 6.85 15.27
C LEU A 71 -6.96 8.33 15.47
N THR A 72 -6.33 8.98 14.48
CA THR A 72 -6.05 10.41 14.51
C THR A 72 -7.34 11.21 14.51
N LEU A 73 -8.34 10.88 13.70
CA LEU A 73 -9.64 11.56 13.72
C LEU A 73 -10.31 11.47 15.09
N ALA A 74 -10.46 10.27 15.64
CA ALA A 74 -11.08 10.06 16.95
C ALA A 74 -10.29 10.74 18.09
N GLY A 75 -8.95 10.67 18.02
CA GLY A 75 -8.07 11.31 18.98
C GLY A 75 -8.13 12.84 18.93
N LEU A 76 -8.18 13.42 17.73
CA LEU A 76 -8.28 14.87 17.55
C LEU A 76 -9.64 15.40 17.97
N ASP A 77 -10.74 14.71 17.65
CA ASP A 77 -12.08 15.09 18.12
C ASP A 77 -12.16 15.13 19.65
N THR A 78 -11.56 14.14 20.31
CA THR A 78 -11.47 14.11 21.78
C THR A 78 -10.56 15.21 22.33
N ALA A 79 -9.42 15.49 21.68
CA ALA A 79 -8.48 16.52 22.12
C ALA A 79 -9.07 17.93 21.99
N VAL A 80 -9.78 18.18 20.89
CA VAL A 80 -10.44 19.48 20.62
C VAL A 80 -11.63 19.68 21.55
N SER A 81 -12.48 18.68 21.76
CA SER A 81 -13.63 18.78 22.68
C SER A 81 -13.21 19.02 24.14
N ARG A 82 -12.01 18.58 24.53
CA ARG A 82 -11.40 18.85 25.84
C ARG A 82 -10.56 20.14 25.88
N ALA A 83 -10.56 20.92 24.80
CA ALA A 83 -9.75 22.13 24.65
C ALA A 83 -8.23 21.92 24.85
N TRP A 84 -7.73 20.69 24.61
CA TRP A 84 -6.29 20.40 24.63
C TRP A 84 -5.57 20.93 23.39
N LEU A 85 -6.30 21.04 22.28
CA LEU A 85 -5.82 21.56 21.00
C LEU A 85 -6.83 22.56 20.45
N THR A 86 -6.34 23.58 19.74
CA THR A 86 -7.19 24.39 18.86
C THR A 86 -7.53 23.62 17.59
N HIS A 87 -8.61 24.01 16.90
CA HIS A 87 -8.94 23.44 15.58
C HIS A 87 -7.77 23.54 14.59
N SER A 88 -7.09 24.70 14.54
CA SER A 88 -5.94 24.88 13.65
C SER A 88 -4.79 23.93 13.97
N GLN A 89 -4.49 23.68 15.25
CA GLN A 89 -3.46 22.71 15.64
C GLN A 89 -3.86 21.29 15.27
N ALA A 90 -5.12 20.93 15.45
CA ALA A 90 -5.65 19.63 15.05
C ALA A 90 -5.51 19.39 13.54
N ASP A 91 -5.78 20.40 12.70
CA ASP A 91 -5.62 20.31 11.25
C ASP A 91 -4.16 20.00 10.86
N TYR A 92 -3.18 20.66 11.48
CA TYR A 92 -1.76 20.38 11.23
C TYR A 92 -1.35 18.98 11.66
N VAL A 93 -1.84 18.50 12.81
CA VAL A 93 -1.58 17.13 13.28
C VAL A 93 -2.19 16.11 12.32
N PHE A 94 -3.40 16.37 11.83
CA PHE A 94 -4.08 15.52 10.86
C PHE A 94 -3.33 15.45 9.53
N ILE A 95 -2.89 16.61 9.00
CA ILE A 95 -2.03 16.67 7.80
C ILE A 95 -0.75 15.85 8.01
N GLY A 96 -0.13 15.96 9.19
CA GLY A 96 1.04 15.14 9.53
C GLY A 96 0.77 13.64 9.47
N ALA A 97 -0.35 13.19 10.05
CA ALA A 97 -0.76 11.79 10.01
C ALA A 97 -1.03 11.29 8.58
N VAL A 98 -1.70 12.10 7.75
CA VAL A 98 -1.90 11.81 6.33
C VAL A 98 -0.56 11.72 5.58
N GLY A 99 0.36 12.65 5.86
CA GLY A 99 1.71 12.64 5.28
C GLY A 99 2.49 11.37 5.60
N VAL A 100 2.43 10.90 6.84
CA VAL A 100 2.99 9.59 7.24
C VAL A 100 2.36 8.47 6.42
N GLY A 101 1.03 8.46 6.26
CA GLY A 101 0.34 7.48 5.42
C GLY A 101 0.76 7.50 3.94
N LEU A 102 1.07 8.68 3.39
CA LEU A 102 1.61 8.81 2.02
C LEU A 102 3.03 8.25 1.90
N ILE A 103 3.87 8.35 2.94
CA ILE A 103 5.20 7.71 2.96
C ILE A 103 5.06 6.19 2.89
N PHE A 104 4.12 5.61 3.64
CA PHE A 104 3.80 4.19 3.54
C PHE A 104 3.33 3.80 2.13
N ALA A 105 2.46 4.61 1.52
CA ALA A 105 1.99 4.38 0.16
C ALA A 105 3.14 4.44 -0.88
N ALA A 106 4.04 5.42 -0.75
CA ALA A 106 5.21 5.54 -1.62
C ALA A 106 6.16 4.34 -1.48
N SER A 107 6.36 3.85 -0.25
CA SER A 107 7.18 2.66 -0.01
C SER A 107 6.57 1.41 -0.66
N ALA A 108 5.25 1.23 -0.52
CA ALA A 108 4.55 0.11 -1.14
C ALA A 108 4.57 0.18 -2.68
N TYR A 109 4.46 1.39 -3.25
CA TYR A 109 4.60 1.62 -4.69
C TYR A 109 5.95 1.11 -5.22
N VAL A 110 7.06 1.43 -4.55
CA VAL A 110 8.40 0.99 -4.97
C VAL A 110 8.49 -0.53 -5.01
N TRP A 111 7.99 -1.23 -3.98
CA TRP A 111 8.02 -2.71 -3.95
C TRP A 111 7.12 -3.35 -5.00
N GLN A 112 5.94 -2.79 -5.24
CA GLN A 112 5.03 -3.27 -6.28
C GLN A 112 5.60 -3.04 -7.68
N GLU A 113 6.29 -1.93 -7.90
CA GLU A 113 6.96 -1.62 -9.17
C GLU A 113 8.12 -2.59 -9.43
N GLN A 114 8.97 -2.86 -8.44
CA GLN A 114 10.03 -3.86 -8.53
C GLN A 114 9.47 -5.25 -8.87
N THR A 115 8.38 -5.66 -8.20
CA THR A 115 7.71 -6.94 -8.47
C THR A 115 7.15 -6.98 -9.89
N THR A 116 6.57 -5.88 -10.38
CA THR A 116 5.99 -5.78 -11.72
C THR A 116 7.08 -5.83 -12.79
N GLN A 117 8.19 -5.12 -12.61
CA GLN A 117 9.33 -5.14 -13.53
C GLN A 117 9.98 -6.52 -13.62
N LEU A 118 10.20 -7.17 -12.47
CA LEU A 118 10.74 -8.54 -12.44
C LEU A 118 9.83 -9.53 -13.18
N ARG A 119 8.50 -9.40 -13.04
CA ARG A 119 7.54 -10.21 -13.81
C ARG A 119 7.65 -9.98 -15.31
N ARG A 120 7.70 -8.72 -15.75
CA ARG A 120 7.83 -8.39 -17.18
C ARG A 120 9.10 -8.97 -17.78
N TYR A 121 10.21 -8.88 -17.05
CA TYR A 121 11.49 -9.47 -17.46
C TYR A 121 11.43 -10.99 -17.63
N LEU A 122 10.78 -11.70 -16.69
CA LEU A 122 10.62 -13.15 -16.75
C LEU A 122 9.68 -13.60 -17.88
N GLN A 123 8.71 -12.77 -18.28
CA GLN A 123 7.77 -13.07 -19.37
C GLN A 123 8.37 -12.85 -20.77
N GLN A 124 9.47 -12.09 -20.88
CA GLN A 124 10.16 -11.80 -22.13
C GLN A 124 11.24 -12.84 -22.48
N ARG A 125 11.54 -13.77 -21.57
CA ARG A 125 12.47 -14.90 -21.77
C ARG A 125 11.70 -16.17 -22.10
#